data_AF-A0A6M8W2C9-F1
#
_entry.id   AF-A0A6M8W2C9-F1
#
_cell.length_a   1.000
_cell.length_b   1.000
_cell.length_c   1.000
_cell.angle_alpha   90.00
_cell.angle_beta   90.00
_cell.angle_gamma   90.00
#
_symmetry.space_group_name_H-M   'P 1'
#
loop_
_entity.id
_entity.type
_entity.pdbx_description
1 polymer ?
#
loop_
_entity_poly.entity_id
_entity_poly.type
_entity_poly.pdbx_seq_one_letter_code
_entity_poly.pdbx_strand_id
1 'polypeptide(L)'
;MRFFRLLSLMLFTGCFLATAPAYACKCVRPDITADSAATFPHIFKATIHRPVAHIGEKYIRTTILRVQENFKGDASGDLLPLHNKGSCAFQFEEGKTYLVFAKIDGEIHVSASLCSPTRVIESDEDIPAFLRDIKTPTDPAAVE
;
A
#
# COMPACT_ATOMS: atom_id res chain seq x y z
N MET A 1 -40.82 40.35 -3.32
CA MET A 1 -39.36 40.20 -3.06
C MET A 1 -39.01 39.37 -1.82
N ARG A 2 -39.71 39.50 -0.67
CA ARG A 2 -39.44 38.68 0.54
C ARG A 2 -39.71 37.17 0.35
N PHE A 3 -40.77 36.80 -0.36
CA PHE A 3 -41.12 35.40 -0.61
C PHE A 3 -40.10 34.66 -1.49
N PHE A 4 -39.54 35.34 -2.50
CA PHE A 4 -38.52 34.78 -3.39
C PHE A 4 -37.17 34.56 -2.66
N ARG A 5 -36.83 35.42 -1.69
CA ARG A 5 -35.64 35.25 -0.83
C ARG A 5 -35.79 34.05 0.13
N LEU A 6 -36.99 33.83 0.68
CA LEU A 6 -37.27 32.68 1.56
C LEU A 6 -37.22 31.35 0.79
N LEU A 7 -37.78 31.32 -0.43
CA LEU A 7 -37.73 30.13 -1.29
C LEU A 7 -36.30 29.77 -1.69
N SER A 8 -35.48 30.78 -2.04
CA SER A 8 -34.06 30.61 -2.36
C SER A 8 -33.25 30.11 -1.15
N LEU A 9 -33.52 30.62 0.06
CA LEU A 9 -32.85 30.18 1.27
C LEU A 9 -33.17 28.71 1.59
N MET A 10 -34.45 28.33 1.46
CA MET A 10 -34.92 26.97 1.75
C MET A 10 -34.37 25.93 0.75
N LEU A 11 -34.25 26.32 -0.53
CA LEU A 11 -33.65 25.47 -1.57
C LEU A 11 -32.15 25.26 -1.33
N PHE A 12 -31.43 26.28 -0.88
CA PHE A 12 -30.01 26.16 -0.51
C PHE A 12 -29.78 25.29 0.74
N THR A 13 -30.71 25.30 1.70
CA THR A 13 -30.58 24.47 2.93
C THR A 13 -30.83 22.98 2.64
N GLY A 14 -31.68 22.66 1.66
CA GLY A 14 -31.99 21.28 1.27
C GLY A 14 -30.80 20.51 0.69
N CYS A 15 -29.88 21.18 -0.03
CA CYS A 15 -28.72 20.52 -0.65
C CYS A 15 -27.64 20.08 0.35
N PHE A 16 -27.57 20.67 1.55
CA PHE A 16 -26.54 20.32 2.54
C PHE A 16 -26.85 19.06 3.36
N LEU A 17 -28.09 18.55 3.32
CA LEU A 17 -28.50 17.37 4.09
C LEU A 17 -28.15 16.03 3.41
N ALA A 18 -27.68 16.07 2.17
CA ALA A 18 -27.24 14.90 1.42
C ALA A 18 -25.72 14.69 1.53
N THR A 19 -25.19 14.60 2.75
CA THR A 19 -23.80 14.15 2.93
C THR A 19 -23.75 12.64 2.72
N ALA A 20 -23.34 12.21 1.53
CA ALA A 20 -22.94 10.83 1.30
C ALA A 20 -21.79 10.45 2.27
N PRO A 21 -21.70 9.20 2.74
CA PRO A 21 -20.57 8.78 3.56
C PRO A 21 -19.28 9.01 2.76
N ALA A 22 -18.41 9.88 3.28
CA ALA A 22 -17.05 9.98 2.78
C ALA A 22 -16.35 8.68 3.18
N TYR A 23 -16.09 7.81 2.21
CA TYR A 23 -15.30 6.59 2.42
C TYR A 23 -13.85 6.98 2.70
N ALA A 24 -13.55 7.33 3.94
CA ALA A 24 -12.20 7.39 4.44
C ALA A 24 -11.67 5.97 4.65
N CYS A 25 -10.36 5.79 4.47
CA CYS A 25 -9.69 4.53 4.73
C CYS A 25 -9.69 4.29 6.24
N LYS A 26 -10.50 3.34 6.72
CA LYS A 26 -10.53 2.94 8.12
C LYS A 26 -10.13 1.48 8.21
N CYS A 27 -8.95 1.23 8.75
CA CYS A 27 -8.50 -0.11 9.08
C CYS A 27 -7.67 -0.11 10.34
N VAL A 28 -7.79 -1.22 11.08
CA VAL A 28 -6.83 -1.58 12.11
C VAL A 28 -5.67 -2.22 11.36
N ARG A 29 -4.47 -1.66 11.49
CA ARG A 29 -3.28 -2.27 10.89
C ARG A 29 -3.11 -3.65 11.52
N PRO A 30 -3.09 -4.73 10.73
CA PRO A 30 -2.94 -6.07 11.27
C PRO A 30 -1.53 -6.26 11.83
N ASP A 31 -1.43 -7.06 12.89
CA ASP A 31 -0.15 -7.55 13.38
C ASP A 31 0.51 -8.49 12.37
N ILE A 32 1.83 -8.65 12.50
CA ILE A 32 2.59 -9.58 11.67
C ILE A 32 2.53 -10.96 12.32
N THR A 33 1.68 -11.82 11.78
CA THR A 33 1.49 -13.21 12.21
C THR A 33 1.67 -14.13 11.01
N ALA A 34 1.80 -15.44 11.26
CA ALA A 34 1.85 -16.44 10.19
C ALA A 34 0.60 -16.36 9.28
N ASP A 35 -0.58 -16.14 9.88
CA ASP A 35 -1.84 -16.00 9.14
C ASP A 35 -1.85 -14.75 8.26
N SER A 36 -1.40 -13.60 8.78
CA SER A 36 -1.36 -12.38 7.97
C SER A 36 -0.34 -12.52 6.83
N ALA A 37 0.82 -13.13 7.08
CA ALA A 37 1.83 -13.47 6.08
C ALA A 37 1.33 -14.47 5.02
N ALA A 38 0.43 -15.40 5.36
CA ALA A 38 -0.13 -16.35 4.40
C ALA A 38 -0.90 -15.65 3.27
N THR A 39 -1.57 -14.53 3.58
CA THR A 39 -2.42 -13.80 2.62
C THR A 39 -1.66 -12.98 1.57
N PHE A 40 -0.36 -12.75 1.79
CA PHE A 40 0.50 -12.01 0.86
C PHE A 40 1.45 -12.96 0.13
N PRO A 41 1.49 -12.95 -1.21
CA PRO A 41 2.41 -13.78 -1.98
C PRO A 41 3.85 -13.28 -1.93
N HIS A 42 4.08 -11.98 -1.73
CA HIS A 42 5.41 -11.39 -1.64
C HIS A 42 5.63 -10.68 -0.30
N ILE A 43 6.72 -11.02 0.36
CA ILE A 43 7.16 -10.39 1.62
C ILE A 43 8.65 -10.15 1.51
N PHE A 44 9.09 -8.90 1.64
CA PHE A 44 10.48 -8.54 1.46
C PHE A 44 10.89 -7.30 2.27
N LYS A 45 12.18 -7.21 2.57
CA LYS A 45 12.84 -6.04 3.14
C LYS A 45 13.30 -5.13 2.02
N ALA A 46 12.93 -3.85 2.07
CA ALA A 46 13.36 -2.89 1.06
C ALA A 46 13.61 -1.49 1.63
N THR A 47 14.56 -0.77 1.04
CA THR A 47 14.82 0.64 1.35
C THR A 47 14.23 1.53 0.27
N ILE A 48 13.56 2.61 0.68
CA ILE A 48 12.91 3.55 -0.23
C ILE A 48 13.94 4.53 -0.78
N HIS A 49 14.11 4.54 -2.11
CA HIS A 49 15.12 5.36 -2.74
C HIS A 49 14.57 6.69 -3.29
N ARG A 50 13.36 6.68 -3.87
CA ARG A 50 12.64 7.90 -4.27
C ARG A 50 11.12 7.69 -4.18
N PRO A 51 10.37 8.56 -3.49
CA PRO A 51 8.92 8.42 -3.37
C PRO A 51 8.13 8.89 -4.61
N VAL A 52 8.77 9.55 -5.58
CA VAL A 52 8.07 10.13 -6.75
C VAL A 52 8.85 9.88 -8.05
N ALA A 53 8.31 9.04 -8.92
CA ALA A 53 8.63 9.04 -10.35
C ALA A 53 7.36 9.36 -11.14
N HIS A 54 7.41 10.40 -11.96
CA HIS A 54 6.40 10.63 -13.00
C HIS A 54 6.64 9.61 -14.12
N ILE A 55 5.67 8.74 -14.38
CA ILE A 55 5.69 7.85 -15.56
C ILE A 55 4.75 8.46 -16.60
N GLY A 56 5.29 9.26 -17.52
CA GLY A 56 4.54 9.93 -18.58
C GLY A 56 3.58 11.04 -18.08
N GLU A 57 2.47 11.25 -18.79
CA GLU A 57 1.45 12.28 -18.47
C GLU A 57 0.52 11.88 -17.30
N LYS A 58 0.63 10.66 -16.77
CA LYS A 58 -0.26 10.15 -15.73
C LYS A 58 0.36 10.34 -14.35
N TYR A 59 -0.35 11.03 -13.46
CA TYR A 59 0.04 11.26 -12.07
C TYR A 59 -0.04 9.96 -11.26
N ILE A 60 0.94 9.09 -11.44
CA ILE A 60 1.09 7.87 -10.66
C ILE A 60 2.18 8.16 -9.63
N ARG A 61 1.84 8.13 -8.35
CA ARG A 61 2.83 8.13 -7.27
C ARG A 61 3.54 6.78 -7.29
N THR A 62 4.63 6.72 -8.04
CA THR A 62 5.51 5.56 -8.07
C THR A 62 6.64 5.78 -7.08
N THR A 63 6.76 4.86 -6.12
CA THR A 63 7.89 4.81 -5.19
C THR A 63 8.90 3.80 -5.68
N ILE A 64 10.16 4.22 -5.83
CA ILE A 64 11.25 3.32 -6.18
C ILE A 64 11.84 2.74 -4.90
N LEU A 65 11.83 1.42 -4.78
CA LEU A 65 12.38 0.68 -3.66
C LEU A 65 13.53 -0.22 -4.10
N ARG A 66 14.56 -0.37 -3.26
CA ARG A 66 15.63 -1.35 -3.44
C ARG A 66 15.39 -2.53 -2.50
N VAL A 67 15.14 -3.71 -3.08
CA VAL A 67 14.97 -4.94 -2.30
C VAL A 67 16.31 -5.38 -1.74
N GLN A 68 16.33 -5.70 -0.46
CA GLN A 68 17.51 -6.18 0.27
C GLN A 68 17.43 -7.68 0.55
N GLU A 69 16.24 -8.17 0.88
CA GLU A 69 16.03 -9.55 1.31
C GLU A 69 14.58 -9.98 1.01
N ASN A 70 14.40 -11.15 0.41
CA ASN A 70 13.08 -11.75 0.17
C ASN A 70 12.79 -12.80 1.24
N PHE A 71 11.65 -12.69 1.92
CA PHE A 71 11.17 -13.67 2.90
C PHE A 71 10.11 -14.60 2.32
N LYS A 72 9.34 -14.13 1.34
CA LYS A 72 8.33 -14.93 0.64
C LYS A 72 8.13 -14.40 -0.77
N GLY A 73 7.99 -15.32 -1.72
CA GLY A 73 7.93 -14.99 -3.14
C GLY A 73 9.24 -14.38 -3.64
N ASP A 74 9.28 -14.08 -4.94
CA ASP A 74 10.39 -13.36 -5.53
C ASP A 74 9.98 -11.92 -5.84
N ALA A 75 10.75 -10.97 -5.33
CA ALA A 75 10.68 -9.55 -5.68
C ALA A 75 12.07 -9.13 -6.15
N SER A 76 12.60 -9.83 -7.17
CA SER A 76 13.92 -9.61 -7.71
C SER A 76 13.96 -8.34 -8.59
N GLY A 77 14.99 -7.53 -8.36
CA GLY A 77 15.21 -6.26 -9.05
C GLY A 77 15.90 -5.23 -8.15
N ASP A 78 16.91 -4.52 -8.68
CA ASP A 78 17.63 -3.48 -7.93
C ASP A 78 16.72 -2.32 -7.52
N LEU A 79 15.69 -2.05 -8.32
CA LEU A 79 14.72 -0.97 -8.15
C LEU A 79 13.34 -1.41 -8.65
N LEU A 80 12.34 -1.53 -7.76
CA LEU A 80 10.96 -1.86 -8.13
C LEU A 80 10.04 -0.63 -8.00
N PRO A 81 9.21 -0.31 -9.00
CA PRO A 81 8.14 0.68 -8.85
C PRO A 81 7.00 0.14 -7.98
N LEU A 82 6.78 0.75 -6.82
CA LEU A 82 5.60 0.55 -6.01
C LEU A 82 4.52 1.55 -6.42
N HIS A 83 3.41 1.01 -6.92
CA HIS A 83 2.27 1.76 -7.40
C HIS A 83 1.28 2.01 -6.28
N ASN A 84 1.27 3.23 -5.77
CA ASN A 84 0.42 3.59 -4.67
C ASN A 84 -0.83 4.31 -5.17
N LYS A 85 -1.88 3.53 -5.48
CA LYS A 85 -3.11 4.04 -6.07
C LYS A 85 -4.16 4.34 -4.98
N GLY A 86 -4.79 5.51 -5.10
CA GLY A 86 -5.94 5.89 -4.28
C GLY A 86 -5.60 6.51 -2.92
N SER A 87 -6.63 6.90 -2.19
CA SER A 87 -6.52 7.61 -0.91
C SER A 87 -6.00 6.73 0.25
N CYS A 88 -5.99 5.41 0.08
CA CYS A 88 -5.56 4.43 1.09
C CYS A 88 -4.14 3.91 0.87
N ALA A 89 -3.39 4.64 0.06
CA ALA A 89 -2.00 4.40 -0.24
C ALA A 89 -1.12 4.40 1.02
N PHE A 90 -0.22 3.41 1.18
CA PHE A 90 0.74 3.41 2.29
C PHE A 90 1.80 4.50 2.09
N GLN A 91 2.01 5.40 3.05
CA GLN A 91 2.96 6.50 2.86
C GLN A 91 4.40 6.05 3.17
N PHE A 92 5.22 5.96 2.12
CA PHE A 92 6.64 5.65 2.23
C PHE A 92 7.47 6.91 2.38
N GLU A 93 8.48 6.86 3.25
CA GLU A 93 9.44 7.92 3.46
C GLU A 93 10.79 7.54 2.83
N GLU A 94 11.41 8.50 2.15
CA GLU A 94 12.72 8.32 1.52
C GLU A 94 13.80 7.95 2.56
N GLY A 95 14.69 7.04 2.19
CA GLY A 95 15.80 6.59 3.03
C GLY A 95 15.43 5.59 4.12
N LYS A 96 14.14 5.36 4.39
CA LYS A 96 13.71 4.38 5.39
C LYS A 96 13.64 2.97 4.83
N THR A 97 13.88 2.00 5.70
CA THR A 97 13.74 0.57 5.41
C THR A 97 12.39 0.07 5.91
N TYR A 98 11.72 -0.72 5.08
CA TYR A 98 10.40 -1.27 5.36
C TYR A 98 10.41 -2.78 5.19
N LEU A 99 9.60 -3.44 6.03
CA LEU A 99 9.13 -4.78 5.78
C LEU A 99 7.81 -4.67 5.01
N VAL A 100 7.83 -5.08 3.73
CA VAL A 100 6.74 -4.85 2.78
C VAL A 100 5.95 -6.13 2.57
N PHE A 101 4.63 -6.04 2.76
CA PHE A 101 3.67 -7.10 2.47
C PHE A 101 2.90 -6.73 1.22
N ALA A 102 3.10 -7.48 0.14
CA ALA A 102 2.63 -7.09 -1.18
C ALA A 102 1.98 -8.23 -1.95
N LYS A 103 1.07 -7.82 -2.82
CA LYS A 103 0.62 -8.60 -3.98
C LYS A 103 1.26 -7.97 -5.21
N ILE A 104 1.88 -8.78 -6.05
CA ILE A 104 2.39 -8.36 -7.36
C ILE A 104 1.38 -8.88 -8.39
N ASP A 105 0.81 -7.98 -9.19
CA ASP A 105 -0.10 -8.29 -10.28
C ASP A 105 0.47 -7.68 -11.57
N GLY A 106 0.96 -8.53 -12.49
CA GLY A 106 1.71 -8.12 -13.70
C GLY A 106 3.08 -7.46 -13.45
N GLU A 107 3.56 -6.62 -14.38
CA GLU A 107 4.88 -5.95 -14.34
C GLU A 107 5.01 -4.90 -13.22
N ILE A 108 5.06 -5.36 -11.97
CA ILE A 108 5.55 -4.56 -10.84
C ILE A 108 4.51 -3.54 -10.32
N HIS A 109 3.32 -4.04 -9.99
CA HIS A 109 2.39 -3.31 -9.12
C HIS A 109 2.50 -3.86 -7.70
N VAL A 110 3.51 -3.41 -6.95
CA VAL A 110 3.52 -3.64 -5.50
C VAL A 110 2.42 -2.75 -4.90
N SER A 111 1.33 -3.35 -4.44
CA SER A 111 0.25 -2.62 -3.76
C SER A 111 0.36 -2.82 -2.25
N ALA A 112 0.85 -1.80 -1.56
CA ALA A 112 0.80 -1.73 -0.11
C ALA A 112 -0.33 -0.76 0.28
N SER A 113 -1.40 -1.30 0.87
CA SER A 113 -2.44 -0.46 1.44
C SER A 113 -2.05 -0.03 2.84
N LEU A 114 -2.66 1.06 3.32
CA LEU A 114 -2.64 1.46 4.73
C LEU A 114 -3.00 0.31 5.69
N CYS A 115 -3.75 -0.67 5.18
CA CYS A 115 -4.29 -1.80 5.91
C CYS A 115 -3.43 -3.06 5.79
N SER A 116 -2.32 -3.00 5.05
CA SER A 116 -1.35 -4.09 5.05
C SER A 116 -0.52 -4.08 6.34
N PRO A 117 0.09 -5.21 6.72
CA PRO A 117 1.06 -5.26 7.83
C PRO A 117 2.37 -4.50 7.54
N THR A 118 2.50 -3.88 6.36
CA THR A 118 3.69 -3.11 5.97
C THR A 118 4.02 -2.05 7.02
N ARG A 119 5.30 -2.00 7.42
CA ARG A 119 5.78 -1.04 8.43
C ARG A 119 7.26 -0.75 8.24
N VAL A 120 7.68 0.39 8.79
CA VAL A 120 9.10 0.73 8.94
C VAL A 120 9.75 -0.27 9.89
N ILE A 121 11.00 -0.60 9.62
CA ILE A 121 11.87 -1.35 10.53
C ILE A 121 13.14 -0.53 10.75
N GLU A 122 13.63 -0.50 11.99
CA GLU A 122 14.86 0.19 12.37
C GLU A 122 16.03 -0.80 12.42
N SER A 123 15.75 -2.07 12.69
CA SER A 123 16.74 -3.14 12.74
C SER A 123 16.15 -4.48 12.26
N ASP A 124 17.04 -5.45 12.05
CA ASP A 124 16.63 -6.82 11.71
C ASP A 124 15.89 -7.54 12.86
N GLU A 125 15.98 -7.03 14.09
CA GLU A 125 15.26 -7.55 15.27
C GLU A 125 13.76 -7.26 15.19
N ASP A 126 13.36 -6.22 14.44
CA ASP A 126 11.96 -5.88 14.22
C ASP A 126 11.23 -6.90 13.31
N ILE A 127 12.00 -7.75 12.62
CA ILE A 127 11.51 -8.75 11.68
C ILE A 127 11.16 -10.02 12.45
N PRO A 128 9.89 -10.45 12.45
CA PRO A 128 9.51 -11.67 13.15
C PRO A 128 10.29 -12.88 12.63
N ALA A 129 10.89 -13.64 13.56
CA ALA A 129 11.76 -14.76 13.24
C ALA A 129 11.11 -15.77 12.29
N PHE A 130 9.81 -16.03 12.45
CA PHE A 130 9.07 -16.97 11.62
C PHE A 130 9.12 -16.63 10.12
N LEU A 131 9.29 -15.35 9.75
CA LEU A 131 9.40 -14.96 8.33
C LEU A 131 10.66 -15.50 7.67
N ARG A 132 11.74 -15.72 8.45
CA ARG A 132 12.98 -16.32 7.96
C ARG A 132 12.82 -17.83 7.70
N ASP A 133 11.86 -18.45 8.39
CA ASP A 133 11.54 -19.87 8.26
C ASP A 133 10.49 -20.15 7.16
N ILE A 134 9.87 -19.10 6.59
CA ILE A 134 8.97 -19.24 5.45
C ILE A 134 9.80 -19.64 4.24
N LYS A 135 9.88 -20.95 4.00
CA LYS A 135 10.51 -21.51 2.81
C LYS A 135 9.81 -20.95 1.57
N THR A 136 10.52 -20.14 0.80
CA THR A 136 10.07 -19.63 -0.51
C THR A 136 9.76 -20.84 -1.41
N PRO A 137 8.55 -20.97 -1.98
CA PRO A 137 8.39 -21.82 -3.16
C PRO A 137 9.05 -21.05 -4.31
N THR A 138 10.35 -21.27 -4.48
CA THR A 138 11.07 -20.90 -5.71
C THR A 138 10.79 -21.98 -6.72
N ASP A 139 9.54 -22.10 -7.19
CA ASP A 139 9.26 -22.89 -8.38
C ASP A 139 8.13 -22.24 -9.20
N PRO A 140 8.43 -21.66 -10.37
CA PRO A 140 7.42 -21.17 -11.30
C PRO A 140 6.54 -22.29 -11.92
N ALA A 141 6.76 -23.57 -11.59
CA ALA A 141 5.96 -24.69 -12.08
C ALA A 141 4.71 -25.05 -11.24
N ALA A 142 4.42 -24.37 -10.13
CA ALA A 142 3.31 -24.74 -9.23
C ALA A 142 1.94 -24.12 -9.58
N VAL A 143 1.67 -23.83 -10.86
CA VAL A 143 0.33 -23.48 -11.36
C VAL A 143 0.05 -24.35 -12.59
N GLU A 144 -0.45 -25.57 -12.35
CA GLU A 144 -1.24 -26.34 -13.32
C GLU A 144 -2.73 -26.15 -13.03
#